data_AF-A0AAD9QRZ0-F1
#
_entry.id   AF-A0AAD9QRZ0-F1
#
_cell.length_a   1.000
_cell.length_b   1.000
_cell.length_c   1.000
_cell.angle_alpha   90.00
_cell.angle_beta   90.00
_cell.angle_gamma   90.00
#
_symmetry.space_group_name_H-M   'P 1'
#
loop_
_entity.id
_entity.type
_entity.pdbx_description
1 polymer ?
#
loop_
_entity_poly.entity_id
_entity_poly.type
_entity_poly.pdbx_seq_one_letter_code
_entity_poly.pdbx_strand_id
1 'polypeptide(L)'
;MSIKAKVAESGDLEDGDLELPEEKKDEEGLIRYYFFRGFEYKEIRLFLFKYHGIEMSLSTLKRRIKQYGLRRQRPDYDIDDVRESIQSIINGPGCLQGYRSAWHTLQLRGKRVPCIVVQELLREIDPDGSELRRAHRLKERKYHNPGPNYAWHSDGYDNNKILLSIVFLTVLKLFSTHRT
;
A
#
# COMPACT_ATOMS: atom_id res chain seq x y z
N MET A 1 -71.80 -7.33 5.39
CA MET A 1 -72.53 -6.37 6.25
C MET A 1 -71.59 -5.98 7.39
N SER A 2 -71.12 -4.74 7.39
CA SER A 2 -70.08 -4.19 8.26
C SER A 2 -70.33 -4.35 9.76
N ILE A 3 -69.27 -4.64 10.52
CA ILE A 3 -69.13 -4.18 11.90
C ILE A 3 -67.74 -3.55 12.10
N LYS A 4 -67.81 -2.22 12.22
CA LYS A 4 -66.96 -1.18 12.82
C LYS A 4 -65.53 -1.50 13.32
N ALA A 5 -64.65 -0.60 12.92
CA ALA A 5 -63.32 -0.33 13.48
C ALA A 5 -63.36 0.21 14.93
N LYS A 6 -62.26 -0.03 15.66
CA LYS A 6 -61.83 0.79 16.80
C LYS A 6 -60.31 0.91 16.76
N VAL A 7 -59.85 2.15 16.71
CA VAL A 7 -58.44 2.59 16.72
C VAL A 7 -58.05 2.95 18.16
N ALA A 8 -56.82 2.61 18.55
CA ALA A 8 -55.92 3.19 19.57
C ALA A 8 -54.94 2.04 19.95
N GLU A 9 -53.63 2.20 20.08
CA GLU A 9 -52.85 3.35 20.52
C GLU A 9 -51.39 3.13 20.07
N SER A 10 -50.73 4.21 19.66
CA SER A 10 -49.32 4.27 19.30
C SER A 10 -48.45 4.02 20.52
N GLY A 11 -47.68 2.93 20.50
CA GLY A 11 -46.58 2.72 21.45
C GLY A 11 -45.41 3.62 21.08
N ASP A 12 -45.01 4.45 22.04
CA ASP A 12 -43.90 5.39 21.96
C ASP A 12 -42.59 4.67 21.64
N LEU A 13 -41.88 5.21 20.65
CA LEU A 13 -40.51 4.84 20.34
C LEU A 13 -39.63 5.38 21.48
N GLU A 14 -39.25 4.50 22.40
CA GLU A 14 -38.11 4.78 23.28
C GLU A 14 -36.87 4.92 22.39
N ASP A 15 -36.35 6.14 22.31
CA ASP A 15 -35.01 6.45 21.86
C ASP A 15 -34.02 5.79 22.83
N GLY A 16 -33.84 4.48 22.66
CA GLY A 16 -32.79 3.73 23.31
C GLY A 16 -31.47 4.21 22.73
N ASP A 17 -30.80 5.09 23.48
CA ASP A 17 -29.40 5.43 23.33
C ASP A 17 -28.61 4.14 23.05
N LEU A 18 -28.26 3.94 21.78
CA LEU A 18 -27.35 2.89 21.34
C LEU A 18 -25.97 3.25 21.88
N GLU A 19 -25.75 2.95 23.16
CA GLU A 19 -24.42 2.75 23.72
C GLU A 19 -23.75 1.65 22.90
N LEU A 20 -23.03 2.07 21.86
CA LEU A 20 -22.06 1.23 21.18
C LEU A 20 -21.15 0.66 22.27
N PRO A 21 -21.09 -0.67 22.45
CA PRO A 21 -20.22 -1.24 23.46
C PRO A 21 -18.82 -0.74 23.15
N GLU A 22 -18.19 -0.05 24.11
CA GLU A 22 -16.75 0.09 24.11
C GLU A 22 -16.19 -1.33 24.15
N GLU A 23 -15.93 -1.90 22.98
CA GLU A 23 -15.26 -3.18 22.84
C GLU A 23 -13.92 -3.02 23.56
N LYS A 24 -13.85 -3.49 24.81
CA LYS A 24 -12.60 -3.80 25.48
C LYS A 24 -11.90 -4.83 24.62
N LYS A 25 -11.13 -4.35 23.64
CA LYS A 25 -10.26 -5.22 22.85
C LYS A 25 -9.19 -5.70 23.81
N ASP A 26 -9.29 -6.96 24.19
CA ASP A 26 -8.30 -7.62 25.04
C ASP A 26 -6.87 -7.37 24.52
N GLU A 27 -5.92 -7.16 25.44
CA GLU A 27 -4.49 -6.93 25.13
C GLU A 27 -3.97 -7.95 24.10
N GLU A 28 -4.36 -9.22 24.27
CA GLU A 28 -4.04 -10.32 23.36
C GLU A 28 -4.62 -10.14 21.96
N GLY A 29 -5.87 -9.71 21.83
CA GLY A 29 -6.54 -9.47 20.56
C GLY A 29 -5.87 -8.35 19.76
N LEU A 30 -5.49 -7.26 20.44
CA LEU A 30 -4.76 -6.15 19.83
C LEU A 30 -3.36 -6.58 19.36
N ILE A 31 -2.63 -7.32 20.19
CA ILE A 31 -1.31 -7.85 19.83
C ILE A 31 -1.42 -8.76 18.60
N ARG A 32 -2.42 -9.67 18.56
CA ARG A 32 -2.67 -10.53 17.41
C ARG A 32 -2.96 -9.73 16.15
N TYR A 33 -3.87 -8.76 16.24
CA TYR A 33 -4.27 -7.92 15.11
C TYR A 33 -3.06 -7.23 14.45
N TYR A 34 -2.24 -6.55 15.24
CA TYR A 34 -1.05 -5.87 14.71
C TYR A 34 0.04 -6.84 14.26
N PHE A 35 0.17 -7.98 14.93
CA PHE A 35 1.14 -9.01 14.56
C PHE A 35 0.84 -9.62 13.17
N PHE A 36 -0.41 -9.97 12.89
CA PHE A 36 -0.80 -10.55 11.59
C PHE A 36 -0.68 -9.55 10.43
N ARG A 37 -0.93 -8.26 10.71
CA ARG A 37 -0.68 -7.16 9.75
C ARG A 37 0.79 -7.01 9.38
N GLY A 38 1.71 -7.65 10.11
CA GLY A 38 3.11 -7.75 9.74
C GLY A 38 4.01 -6.63 10.28
N PHE A 39 3.49 -5.79 11.18
CA PHE A 39 4.26 -4.70 11.79
C PHE A 39 5.43 -5.21 12.62
N GLU A 40 6.52 -4.45 12.69
CA GLU A 40 7.66 -4.72 13.56
C GLU A 40 7.31 -4.59 15.05
N TYR A 41 8.06 -5.24 15.94
CA TYR A 41 7.80 -5.17 17.39
C TYR A 41 7.85 -3.73 17.93
N LYS A 42 8.67 -2.85 17.33
CA LYS A 42 8.73 -1.43 17.69
C LYS A 42 7.45 -0.69 17.32
N GLU A 43 6.92 -0.99 16.14
CA GLU A 43 5.68 -0.40 15.61
C GLU A 43 4.47 -0.88 16.40
N ILE A 44 4.38 -2.19 16.68
CA ILE A 44 3.32 -2.78 17.51
C ILE A 44 3.27 -2.09 18.87
N ARG A 45 4.43 -1.94 19.54
CA ARG A 45 4.51 -1.21 20.81
C ARG A 45 4.01 0.24 20.66
N LEU A 46 4.43 0.94 19.60
CA LEU A 46 4.01 2.32 19.37
C LEU A 46 2.49 2.42 19.16
N PHE A 47 1.89 1.48 18.45
CA PHE A 47 0.45 1.44 18.21
C PHE A 47 -0.37 1.09 19.45
N LEU A 48 0.13 0.16 20.27
CA LEU A 48 -0.49 -0.17 21.55
C LEU A 48 -0.49 1.03 22.50
N PHE A 49 0.61 1.79 22.53
CA PHE A 49 0.68 3.02 23.32
C PHE A 49 -0.21 4.13 22.75
N LYS A 50 -0.10 4.43 21.45
CA LYS A 50 -0.74 5.60 20.82
C LYS A 50 -2.26 5.45 20.65
N TYR A 51 -2.73 4.25 20.30
CA TYR A 51 -4.14 4.04 19.95
C TYR A 51 -4.93 3.34 21.05
N HIS A 52 -4.28 2.62 21.97
CA HIS A 52 -4.95 1.84 23.01
C HIS A 52 -4.52 2.21 24.43
N GLY A 53 -3.57 3.15 24.59
CA GLY A 53 -3.07 3.58 25.90
C GLY A 53 -2.32 2.49 26.67
N ILE A 54 -1.97 1.36 26.04
CA ILE A 54 -1.28 0.25 26.70
C ILE A 54 0.22 0.50 26.65
N GLU A 55 0.78 0.93 27.78
CA GLU A 55 2.21 1.08 27.94
C GLU A 55 2.88 -0.27 28.24
N MET A 56 3.80 -0.69 27.36
CA MET A 56 4.58 -1.91 27.59
C MET A 56 6.01 -1.79 27.04
N SER A 57 6.93 -2.45 27.74
CA SER A 57 8.31 -2.59 27.27
C SER A 57 8.39 -3.55 26.07
N LEU A 58 9.40 -3.38 25.22
CA LEU A 58 9.65 -4.31 24.10
C LEU A 58 9.89 -5.75 24.58
N SER A 59 10.52 -5.92 25.75
CA SER A 59 10.75 -7.24 26.35
C SER A 59 9.44 -7.90 26.78
N THR A 60 8.52 -7.12 27.37
CA THR A 60 7.17 -7.60 27.74
C THR A 60 6.39 -8.02 26.50
N LEU A 61 6.38 -7.18 25.46
CA LEU A 61 5.71 -7.49 24.19
C LEU A 61 6.26 -8.80 23.58
N LYS A 62 7.58 -8.96 23.50
CA LYS A 62 8.20 -10.19 22.99
C LYS A 62 7.83 -11.42 23.82
N ARG A 63 7.76 -11.28 25.15
CA ARG A 63 7.34 -12.37 26.05
C ARG A 63 5.88 -12.75 25.81
N ARG A 64 4.97 -11.77 25.70
CA ARG A 64 3.55 -11.99 25.39
C ARG A 64 3.37 -12.69 24.04
N ILE A 65 4.02 -12.19 22.99
CA ILE A 65 4.03 -12.81 21.66
C ILE A 65 4.47 -14.28 21.74
N LYS A 66 5.52 -14.59 22.52
CA LYS A 66 5.97 -15.97 22.73
C LYS A 66 4.93 -16.80 23.50
N GLN A 67 4.31 -16.25 24.54
CA GLN A 67 3.24 -16.90 25.32
C GLN A 67 2.02 -17.21 24.46
N TYR A 68 1.63 -16.30 23.56
CA TYR A 68 0.53 -16.47 22.63
C TYR A 68 0.85 -17.41 21.45
N GLY A 69 2.05 -17.99 21.41
CA GLY A 69 2.50 -18.85 20.31
C GLY A 69 2.70 -18.12 18.98
N LEU A 70 2.70 -16.78 18.99
CA LEU A 70 2.86 -15.95 17.80
C LEU A 70 4.31 -16.00 17.34
N ARG A 71 4.59 -16.84 16.35
CA ARG A 71 5.88 -16.88 15.68
C ARG A 71 5.76 -16.24 14.32
N ARG A 72 6.71 -15.38 13.98
CA ARG A 72 6.97 -15.03 12.59
C ARG A 72 7.66 -16.24 12.00
N GLN A 73 6.89 -17.29 11.73
CA GLN A 73 7.38 -18.39 10.92
C GLN A 73 7.82 -17.75 9.61
N ARG A 74 8.95 -18.21 9.05
CA ARG A 74 9.18 -17.93 7.65
C ARG A 74 7.93 -18.48 6.95
N PRO A 75 7.17 -17.64 6.24
CA PRO A 75 6.05 -18.13 5.45
C PRO A 75 6.59 -19.30 4.65
N ASP A 76 5.94 -20.45 4.79
CA ASP A 76 6.19 -21.54 3.87
C ASP A 76 5.71 -21.02 2.51
N TYR A 77 6.62 -20.89 1.58
CA TYR A 77 6.30 -20.45 0.23
C TYR A 77 6.61 -21.61 -0.68
N ASP A 78 5.57 -22.07 -1.37
CA ASP A 78 5.74 -23.02 -2.44
C ASP A 78 6.43 -22.33 -3.61
N ILE A 79 7.54 -22.90 -4.07
CA ILE A 79 8.37 -22.33 -5.13
C ILE A 79 7.59 -22.34 -6.46
N ASP A 80 6.79 -23.38 -6.71
CA ASP A 80 6.03 -23.52 -7.94
C ASP A 80 4.91 -22.48 -8.03
N ASP A 81 4.20 -22.27 -6.93
CA ASP A 81 3.13 -21.30 -6.81
C ASP A 81 3.65 -19.84 -6.91
N VAL A 82 4.89 -19.58 -6.45
CA VAL A 82 5.59 -18.31 -6.65
C VAL A 82 6.03 -18.14 -8.11
N ARG A 83 6.56 -19.21 -8.73
CA ARG A 83 6.96 -19.22 -10.14
C ARG A 83 5.78 -18.89 -11.05
N GLU A 84 4.62 -19.51 -10.83
CA GLU A 84 3.39 -19.23 -11.58
C GLU A 84 2.95 -17.77 -11.40
N SER A 85 3.01 -17.26 -10.16
CA SER A 85 2.65 -15.87 -9.89
C SER A 85 3.59 -14.89 -10.59
N ILE A 86 4.90 -15.15 -10.62
CA ILE A 86 5.86 -14.32 -11.34
C ILE A 86 5.58 -14.38 -12.85
N GLN A 87 5.29 -15.57 -13.39
CA GLN A 87 4.95 -15.74 -14.80
C GLN A 87 3.70 -14.91 -15.17
N SER A 88 2.67 -14.88 -14.30
CA SER A 88 1.47 -14.06 -14.50
C SER A 88 1.78 -12.56 -14.54
N ILE A 89 2.77 -12.10 -13.76
CA ILE A 89 3.18 -10.69 -13.73
C ILE A 89 3.93 -10.34 -15.02
N ILE A 90 4.84 -11.21 -15.47
CA ILE A 90 5.64 -11.03 -16.68
C ILE A 90 4.77 -11.07 -17.93
N ASN A 91 3.81 -11.99 -18.00
CA ASN A 91 2.88 -12.10 -19.13
C ASN A 91 1.83 -10.97 -19.12
N GLY A 92 1.69 -10.26 -18.01
CA GLY A 92 0.73 -9.18 -17.82
C GLY A 92 1.32 -7.78 -17.99
N PRO A 93 0.65 -6.74 -17.45
CA PRO A 93 1.11 -5.36 -17.52
C PRO A 93 2.40 -5.11 -16.70
N GLY A 94 2.83 -6.10 -15.91
CA GLY A 94 4.04 -6.08 -15.12
C GLY A 94 5.30 -6.50 -15.88
N CYS A 95 5.24 -6.74 -17.19
CA CYS A 95 6.35 -7.26 -17.99
C CYS A 95 7.65 -6.42 -17.93
N LEU A 96 7.52 -5.10 -17.72
CA LEU A 96 8.66 -4.18 -17.60
C LEU A 96 9.14 -3.98 -16.16
N GLN A 97 8.46 -4.58 -15.19
CA GLN A 97 8.74 -4.39 -13.77
C GLN A 97 9.99 -5.19 -13.36
N GLY A 98 10.83 -4.60 -12.52
CA GLY A 98 11.98 -5.29 -11.94
C GLY A 98 11.59 -6.19 -10.76
N TYR A 99 12.55 -6.97 -10.26
CA TYR A 99 12.33 -7.89 -9.14
C TYR A 99 11.78 -7.21 -7.88
N ARG A 100 12.14 -5.96 -7.60
CA ARG A 100 11.61 -5.19 -6.45
C ARG A 100 10.11 -4.92 -6.56
N SER A 101 9.68 -4.52 -7.76
CA SER A 101 8.27 -4.28 -8.05
C SER A 101 7.49 -5.59 -8.05
N ALA A 102 8.02 -6.64 -8.67
CA ALA A 102 7.42 -7.97 -8.64
C ALA A 102 7.28 -8.51 -7.21
N TRP A 103 8.30 -8.34 -6.38
CA TRP A 103 8.28 -8.69 -4.95
C TRP A 103 7.18 -7.94 -4.20
N HIS A 104 7.05 -6.63 -4.41
CA HIS A 104 5.99 -5.84 -3.79
C HIS A 104 4.60 -6.31 -4.26
N THR A 105 4.42 -6.60 -5.55
CA THR A 105 3.17 -7.16 -6.06
C THR A 105 2.85 -8.53 -5.44
N LEU A 106 3.83 -9.40 -5.24
CA LEU A 106 3.65 -10.69 -4.56
C LEU A 106 3.23 -10.49 -3.09
N GLN A 107 3.84 -9.52 -2.40
CA GLN A 107 3.43 -9.16 -1.04
C GLN A 107 1.98 -8.66 -0.98
N LEU A 108 1.57 -7.81 -1.93
CA LEU A 108 0.18 -7.36 -2.04
C LEU A 108 -0.79 -8.51 -2.31
N ARG A 109 -0.36 -9.54 -3.05
CA ARG A 109 -1.11 -10.79 -3.26
C ARG A 109 -1.06 -11.75 -2.07
N GLY A 110 -0.43 -11.35 -0.95
CA GLY A 110 -0.33 -12.16 0.27
C GLY A 110 0.82 -13.18 0.29
N LYS A 111 1.60 -13.28 -0.80
CA LYS A 111 2.76 -14.19 -0.87
C LYS A 111 3.98 -13.50 -0.26
N ARG A 112 4.35 -13.91 0.95
CA ARG A 112 5.50 -13.35 1.66
C ARG A 112 6.77 -14.11 1.29
N VAL A 113 7.40 -13.75 0.17
CA VAL A 113 8.66 -14.39 -0.28
C VAL A 113 9.85 -13.47 0.01
N PRO A 114 11.04 -14.01 0.36
CA PRO A 114 12.26 -13.21 0.41
C PRO A 114 12.59 -12.59 -0.97
N CYS A 115 13.01 -11.33 -0.98
CA CYS A 115 13.31 -10.60 -2.23
C CYS A 115 14.42 -11.27 -3.06
N ILE A 116 15.41 -11.90 -2.40
CA ILE A 116 16.50 -12.65 -3.05
C ILE A 116 15.96 -13.82 -3.87
N VAL A 117 15.00 -14.58 -3.33
CA VAL A 117 14.38 -15.73 -4.03
C VAL A 117 13.61 -15.25 -5.26
N VAL A 118 12.85 -14.16 -5.14
CA VAL A 118 12.15 -13.56 -6.28
C VAL A 118 13.15 -13.11 -7.36
N GLN A 119 14.29 -12.56 -6.97
CA GLN A 119 15.34 -12.14 -7.91
C GLN A 119 15.95 -13.33 -8.66
N GLU A 120 16.25 -14.43 -7.97
CA GLU A 120 16.77 -15.66 -8.57
C GLU A 120 15.76 -16.27 -9.54
N LEU A 121 14.51 -16.45 -9.12
CA LEU A 121 13.44 -16.96 -9.97
C LEU A 121 13.20 -16.10 -11.20
N LEU A 122 13.25 -14.77 -11.05
CA LEU A 122 13.05 -13.86 -12.18
C LEU A 122 14.24 -13.91 -13.15
N ARG A 123 15.46 -14.17 -12.67
CA ARG A 123 16.64 -14.39 -13.53
C ARG A 123 16.54 -15.70 -14.31
N GLU A 124 15.93 -16.73 -13.74
CA GLU A 124 15.66 -18.00 -14.43
C GLU A 124 14.56 -17.86 -15.49
N ILE A 125 13.48 -17.16 -15.18
CA ILE A 125 12.30 -17.02 -16.05
C ILE A 125 12.52 -16.01 -17.18
N ASP A 126 13.14 -14.86 -16.88
CA ASP A 126 13.39 -13.76 -17.82
C ASP A 126 14.86 -13.29 -17.71
N PRO A 127 15.81 -14.08 -18.25
CA PRO A 127 17.22 -13.71 -18.25
C PRO A 127 17.45 -12.43 -19.07
N ASP A 128 16.77 -12.28 -20.20
CA ASP A 128 16.93 -11.14 -21.11
C ASP A 128 16.51 -9.83 -20.45
N GLY A 129 15.32 -9.78 -19.83
CA GLY A 129 14.87 -8.58 -19.13
C GLY A 129 15.72 -8.27 -17.90
N SER A 130 16.27 -9.29 -17.24
CA SER A 130 17.24 -9.10 -16.15
C SER A 130 18.54 -8.48 -16.64
N GLU A 131 19.07 -8.96 -17.77
CA GLU A 131 20.30 -8.45 -18.39
C GLU A 131 20.13 -7.03 -18.95
N LEU A 132 19.01 -6.75 -19.62
CA LEU A 132 18.69 -5.40 -20.11
C LEU A 132 18.69 -4.38 -18.97
N ARG A 133 18.07 -4.72 -17.83
CA ARG A 133 18.07 -3.88 -16.63
C ARG A 133 19.46 -3.75 -16.02
N ARG A 134 20.24 -4.83 -15.94
CA ARG A 134 21.63 -4.81 -15.46
C ARG A 134 22.51 -3.92 -16.34
N ALA A 135 22.26 -3.87 -17.64
CA ALA A 135 22.94 -3.01 -18.60
C ALA A 135 22.40 -1.57 -18.61
N HIS A 136 21.46 -1.22 -17.72
CA HIS A 136 20.78 0.08 -17.70
C HIS A 136 20.07 0.44 -19.02
N ARG A 137 19.61 -0.58 -19.76
CA ARG A 137 18.88 -0.42 -21.03
C ARG A 137 17.38 -0.54 -20.78
N LEU A 138 16.66 0.54 -21.04
CA LEU A 138 15.19 0.52 -20.99
C LEU A 138 14.65 -0.19 -22.23
N LYS A 139 13.69 -1.10 -22.06
CA LYS A 139 12.91 -1.62 -23.18
C LYS A 139 11.92 -0.54 -23.62
N GLU A 140 11.97 -0.19 -24.89
CA GLU A 140 11.06 0.78 -25.49
C GLU A 140 9.61 0.27 -25.44
N ARG A 141 8.68 1.15 -25.06
CA ARG A 141 7.24 0.86 -25.09
C ARG A 141 6.71 1.10 -26.49
N LYS A 142 6.15 0.06 -27.12
CA LYS A 142 5.47 0.19 -28.42
C LYS A 142 4.01 0.55 -28.19
N TYR A 143 3.62 1.76 -28.57
CA TYR A 143 2.22 2.18 -28.55
C TYR A 143 1.59 1.91 -29.90
N HIS A 144 0.50 1.13 -29.92
CA HIS A 144 -0.37 1.03 -31.07
C HIS A 144 -1.56 1.96 -30.83
N ASN A 145 -1.59 3.07 -31.55
CA ASN A 145 -2.63 4.08 -31.40
C ASN A 145 -3.54 4.08 -32.64
N PRO A 146 -4.87 3.86 -32.50
CA PRO A 146 -5.83 3.87 -33.59
C PRO A 146 -6.15 5.27 -34.17
N GLY A 147 -5.73 6.38 -33.53
CA GLY A 147 -6.00 7.72 -34.06
C GLY A 147 -5.45 8.91 -33.26
N PRO A 148 -5.71 10.15 -33.71
CA PRO A 148 -5.30 11.36 -33.00
C PRO A 148 -5.91 11.42 -31.60
N ASN A 149 -5.16 11.91 -30.60
CA ASN A 149 -5.59 12.08 -29.19
C ASN A 149 -5.98 10.82 -28.39
N TYR A 150 -5.71 9.60 -28.88
CA TYR A 150 -6.05 8.38 -28.13
C TYR A 150 -5.14 8.10 -26.92
N ALA A 151 -3.89 8.57 -26.95
CA ALA A 151 -2.92 8.35 -25.89
C ALA A 151 -2.36 9.69 -25.41
N TRP A 152 -2.62 10.02 -24.15
CA TRP A 152 -2.04 11.17 -23.46
C TRP A 152 -1.00 10.65 -22.46
N HIS A 153 0.24 11.07 -22.63
CA HIS A 153 1.28 10.88 -21.62
C HIS A 153 1.45 12.18 -20.84
N SER A 154 1.19 12.14 -19.54
CA SER A 154 1.61 13.20 -18.63
C SER A 154 3.04 12.88 -18.20
N ASP A 155 4.02 13.57 -18.78
CA ASP A 155 5.39 13.50 -18.30
C ASP A 155 5.53 14.36 -17.04
N GLY A 156 6.03 13.74 -15.97
CA GLY A 156 6.21 14.39 -14.67
C GLY A 156 7.45 15.28 -14.70
N TYR A 157 7.34 16.47 -15.27
CA TYR A 157 8.36 17.48 -15.11
C TYR A 157 8.24 18.08 -13.69
N ASP A 158 9.16 17.73 -12.79
CA ASP A 158 9.29 18.39 -11.48
C ASP A 158 9.66 19.87 -11.68
N ASN A 159 8.64 20.72 -11.72
CA ASN A 159 8.74 22.16 -12.01
C ASN A 159 9.35 23.01 -10.89
N ASN A 160 9.95 22.40 -9.86
CA ASN A 160 10.47 23.11 -8.68
C ASN A 160 11.75 23.93 -8.95
N LYS A 161 12.22 24.03 -10.21
CA LYS A 161 13.40 24.85 -10.57
C LYS A 161 13.12 26.03 -11.50
N ILE A 162 11.89 26.23 -12.00
CA ILE A 162 11.60 27.28 -13.00
C ILE A 162 11.13 28.61 -12.36
N LEU A 163 10.69 28.60 -11.10
CA LEU A 163 10.19 29.82 -10.43
C LEU A 163 11.25 30.88 -10.11
N LEU A 164 12.55 30.57 -10.20
CA LEU A 164 13.61 31.55 -9.91
C LEU A 164 14.10 32.34 -11.14
N SER A 165 13.87 31.87 -12.37
CA SER A 165 14.36 32.58 -13.57
C SER A 165 13.36 33.59 -14.14
N ILE A 166 12.05 33.39 -13.96
CA ILE A 166 11.01 34.28 -14.51
C ILE A 166 10.87 35.57 -13.69
N VAL A 167 11.11 35.52 -12.36
CA VAL A 167 11.01 36.71 -11.51
C VAL A 167 12.14 37.70 -11.78
N PHE A 168 13.36 37.23 -12.10
CA PHE A 168 14.51 38.12 -12.28
C PHE A 168 14.49 38.94 -13.59
N LEU A 169 13.96 38.38 -14.67
CA LEU A 169 13.83 39.08 -15.97
C LEU A 169 12.71 40.12 -15.99
N THR A 170 11.67 39.96 -15.17
CA THR A 170 10.53 40.87 -15.16
C THR A 170 10.83 42.16 -14.39
N VAL A 171 11.65 42.09 -13.33
CA VAL A 171 12.07 43.27 -12.55
C VAL A 171 13.08 44.15 -13.31
N LEU A 172 13.96 43.56 -14.12
CA LEU A 172 14.95 44.34 -14.90
C LEU A 172 14.35 45.09 -16.10
N LYS A 173 13.24 44.63 -16.67
CA LYS A 173 12.55 45.35 -17.77
C LYS A 173 11.70 46.53 -17.29
N LEU A 174 11.22 46.51 -16.05
CA LEU A 174 10.40 47.59 -15.48
C LEU A 174 11.21 48.81 -15.00
N PHE A 175 12.52 48.65 -14.75
CA PHE A 175 13.38 49.76 -14.31
C PHE A 175 14.10 50.52 -15.44
N SER A 176 13.97 50.09 -16.70
CA SER A 176 14.69 50.72 -17.83
C SER A 176 13.87 51.77 -18.60
N THR A 177 12.60 52.02 -18.25
CA THR A 177 11.70 52.91 -19.03
C THR A 177 11.32 54.22 -18.35
N HIS A 178 12.02 54.65 -17.29
CA HIS A 178 11.76 55.95 -16.63
C HIS A 178 13.03 56.75 -16.34
N ARG A 179 13.80 57.07 -17.39
CA ARG A 179 14.81 58.14 -17.33
C ARG A 179 14.92 58.85 -18.68
N THR A 180 14.01 59.81 -18.88
CA THR A 180 14.17 61.01 -19.70
C THR A 180 13.67 62.16 -18.88
#